data_AF-A0A7C6V771-F1
#
_entry.id   AF-A0A7C6V771-F1
#
_cell.length_a   1.000
_cell.length_b   1.000
_cell.length_c   1.000
_cell.angle_alpha   90.00
_cell.angle_beta   90.00
_cell.angle_gamma   90.00
#
_symmetry.space_group_name_H-M   'P 1'
#
loop_
_entity.id
_entity.type
_entity.pdbx_description
1 polymer ?
#
loop_
_entity_poly.entity_id
_entity_poly.type
_entity_poly.pdbx_seq_one_letter_code
_entity_poly.pdbx_strand_id
1 'polypeptide(L)'
;MKKYSLSIYCHTLNLEGEPAGIPVGSLGLHPEMLERLVALGILEVRRGMVTPDQVRRLQKIFRLRGTLGVNLTGAAVIVDLLERMEKLEDELERLRRTFL
;
A
#
# COMPACT_ATOMS: atom_id res chain seq x y z
N MET A 1 10.04 31.35 3.91
CA MET A 1 9.48 31.27 2.54
C MET A 1 8.40 30.20 2.53
N LYS A 2 7.12 30.56 2.33
CA LYS A 2 6.00 29.59 2.31
C LYS A 2 5.96 28.92 0.93
N LYS A 3 6.02 27.58 0.86
CA LYS A 3 5.68 26.83 -0.35
C LYS A 3 4.39 26.08 -0.08
N TYR A 4 3.36 26.43 -0.84
CA TYR A 4 2.05 25.80 -0.84
C TYR A 4 2.16 24.45 -1.55
N SER A 5 1.70 23.37 -0.93
CA SER A 5 1.55 22.06 -1.58
C SER A 5 0.09 21.86 -1.98
N LEU A 6 -0.20 21.88 -3.27
CA LEU A 6 -1.50 21.54 -3.84
C LEU A 6 -1.30 20.61 -5.02
N SER A 7 -1.94 19.43 -4.98
CA SER A 7 -2.40 18.69 -6.16
C SER A 7 -3.16 17.43 -5.69
N ILE A 8 -4.47 17.56 -5.49
CA ILE A 8 -5.58 17.09 -6.37
C ILE A 8 -5.58 15.58 -6.61
N TYR A 9 -6.62 14.93 -6.08
CA TYR A 9 -6.89 13.50 -6.05
C TYR A 9 -7.36 12.97 -7.42
N CYS A 10 -6.77 11.87 -7.89
CA CYS A 10 -7.33 11.07 -8.98
C CYS A 10 -7.86 9.74 -8.44
N HIS A 11 -9.17 9.56 -8.49
CA HIS A 11 -9.81 8.27 -8.33
C HIS A 11 -10.16 7.74 -9.71
N THR A 12 -9.50 6.68 -10.17
CA THR A 12 -10.03 5.87 -11.26
C THR A 12 -10.78 4.71 -10.65
N LEU A 13 -12.10 4.86 -10.56
CA LEU A 13 -13.02 3.73 -10.53
C LEU A 13 -12.94 3.08 -11.91
N ASN A 14 -12.32 1.90 -12.02
CA ASN A 14 -12.58 1.03 -13.16
C ASN A 14 -13.28 -0.23 -12.66
N LEU A 15 -14.55 -0.29 -13.06
CA LEU A 15 -15.39 -1.46 -13.06
C LEU A 15 -14.80 -2.52 -14.00
N GLU A 16 -14.85 -3.76 -13.52
CA GLU A 16 -14.83 -5.02 -14.28
C GLU A 16 -13.53 -5.44 -15.01
N GLY A 17 -13.01 -6.60 -14.60
CA GLY A 17 -12.59 -7.61 -15.58
C GLY A 17 -11.13 -7.70 -15.98
N GLU A 18 -10.17 -7.40 -15.11
CA GLU A 18 -8.76 -7.88 -15.05
C GLU A 18 -8.05 -6.97 -14.04
N PRO A 19 -7.08 -7.42 -13.22
CA PRO A 19 -6.29 -6.49 -12.42
C PRO A 19 -5.34 -5.73 -13.35
N ALA A 20 -5.90 -4.82 -14.15
CA ALA A 20 -5.16 -3.84 -14.91
C ALA A 20 -4.26 -3.10 -13.92
N GLY A 21 -2.95 -3.29 -14.08
CA GLY A 21 -1.97 -2.65 -13.22
C GLY A 21 -2.20 -1.14 -13.21
N ILE A 22 -1.99 -0.52 -12.06
CA ILE A 22 -2.12 0.92 -11.89
C ILE A 22 -0.82 1.56 -12.40
N PRO A 23 -0.88 2.48 -13.38
CA PRO A 23 0.31 3.18 -13.85
C PRO A 23 0.94 3.97 -12.73
N VAL A 24 2.26 3.85 -12.56
CA VAL A 24 2.98 4.54 -11.48
C VAL A 24 2.84 6.06 -11.56
N GLY A 25 2.75 6.62 -12.77
CA GLY A 25 2.52 8.06 -12.97
C GLY A 25 1.17 8.56 -12.43
N SER A 26 0.19 7.66 -12.22
CA SER A 26 -1.12 8.02 -11.64
C SER A 26 -1.12 8.06 -10.12
N LEU A 27 -0.06 7.60 -9.44
CA LEU A 27 0.02 7.52 -7.98
C LEU A 27 0.31 8.88 -7.32
N GLY A 28 0.64 9.92 -8.09
CA GLY A 28 0.97 11.24 -7.55
C GLY A 28 2.23 11.28 -6.67
N LEU A 29 3.13 10.30 -6.83
CA LEU A 29 4.37 10.19 -6.06
C LEU A 29 5.50 10.95 -6.75
N HIS A 30 6.32 11.66 -5.96
CA HIS A 30 7.57 12.24 -6.45
C HIS A 30 8.55 11.12 -6.86
N PRO A 31 9.37 11.28 -7.92
CA PRO A 31 10.30 10.24 -8.38
C PRO A 31 11.22 9.68 -7.28
N GLU A 32 11.78 10.54 -6.43
CA GLU A 32 12.62 10.10 -5.29
C GLU A 32 11.84 9.24 -4.27
N MET A 33 10.56 9.56 -4.03
CA MET A 33 9.72 8.77 -3.14
C MET A 33 9.41 7.40 -3.74
N LEU A 34 9.15 7.36 -5.05
CA LEU A 34 8.93 6.12 -5.78
C LEU A 34 10.16 5.21 -5.69
N GLU A 35 11.36 5.74 -5.98
CA GLU A 35 12.61 5.00 -5.84
C GLU A 35 12.80 4.43 -4.43
N ARG A 36 12.50 5.25 -3.41
CA ARG A 36 12.57 4.81 -2.02
C ARG A 36 11.57 3.71 -1.69
N LEU A 37 10.35 3.79 -2.21
CA LEU A 37 9.32 2.76 -2.00
C LEU A 37 9.70 1.44 -2.70
N VAL A 38 10.30 1.51 -3.89
CA VAL A 38 10.82 0.33 -4.60
C VAL A 38 12.02 -0.27 -3.86
N ALA A 39 12.97 0.56 -3.40
CA ALA A 39 14.14 0.12 -2.65
C ALA A 39 13.77 -0.56 -1.32
N LEU A 40 12.67 -0.13 -0.68
CA LEU A 40 12.13 -0.74 0.54
C LEU A 40 11.26 -1.99 0.25
N GLY A 41 11.06 -2.37 -1.02
CA GLY A 41 10.20 -3.50 -1.41
C GLY A 41 8.71 -3.25 -1.20
N ILE A 42 8.29 -2.01 -0.93
CA ILE A 42 6.88 -1.64 -0.71
C ILE A 42 6.13 -1.63 -2.05
N LEU A 43 6.81 -1.25 -3.13
CA LEU A 43 6.29 -1.29 -4.50
C LEU A 43 7.20 -2.15 -5.38
N GLU A 44 6.59 -2.97 -6.23
CA GLU A 44 7.25 -3.63 -7.34
C GLU A 44 6.67 -3.07 -8.63
N VAL A 45 7.48 -2.29 -9.35
CA VAL A 45 7.06 -1.70 -10.62
C VAL A 45 7.41 -2.66 -11.75
N ARG A 46 6.40 -3.14 -12.47
CA ARG A 46 6.58 -3.98 -13.66
C ARG A 46 6.03 -3.26 -14.88
N ARG A 47 6.89 -2.98 -15.87
CA ARG A 47 6.52 -2.22 -17.08
C ARG A 47 5.83 -0.87 -16.76
N GLY A 48 6.27 -0.19 -15.70
CA GLY A 48 5.67 1.08 -15.27
C GLY A 48 4.32 0.95 -14.54
N MET A 49 3.91 -0.26 -14.19
CA MET A 49 2.66 -0.56 -13.49
C MET A 49 2.91 -1.18 -12.12
N VAL A 50 1.98 -0.97 -11.18
CA VAL A 50 1.92 -1.65 -9.87
C VAL A 50 0.58 -2.34 -9.70
N THR A 51 0.48 -3.31 -8.80
CA THR A 51 -0.80 -3.98 -8.57
C THR A 51 -1.74 -3.13 -7.70
N PRO A 52 -3.07 -3.31 -7.82
CA PRO A 52 -4.02 -2.69 -6.89
C PRO A 52 -3.75 -3.02 -5.42
N ASP A 53 -3.23 -4.22 -5.14
CA ASP A 53 -2.88 -4.64 -3.78
C ASP A 53 -1.72 -3.83 -3.20
N GLN A 54 -0.69 -3.59 -4.01
CA GLN A 54 0.43 -2.72 -3.65
C GLN A 54 -0.02 -1.29 -3.36
N VAL A 55 -0.99 -0.76 -4.11
CA VAL A 55 -1.55 0.57 -3.85
C VAL A 55 -2.33 0.60 -2.54
N ARG A 56 -3.14 -0.42 -2.24
CA ARG A 56 -3.85 -0.54 -0.95
C ARG A 56 -2.86 -0.62 0.21
N ARG A 57 -1.81 -1.45 0.08
CA ARG A 57 -0.72 -1.56 1.06
C ARG A 57 -0.05 -0.21 1.29
N LEU A 58 0.29 0.51 0.22
CA LEU A 58 0.90 1.83 0.30
C LEU A 58 0.01 2.84 1.04
N GLN A 59 -1.30 2.84 0.79
CA GLN A 59 -2.25 3.68 1.51
C GLN A 59 -2.29 3.36 3.01
N LYS A 60 -2.28 2.07 3.39
CA LYS A 60 -2.19 1.66 4.80
C LYS A 60 -0.93 2.22 5.45
N ILE A 61 0.22 2.12 4.77
CA ILE A 61 1.52 2.64 5.26
C ILE A 61 1.46 4.15 5.48
N PHE A 62 0.98 4.93 4.50
CA PHE A 62 0.89 6.39 4.63
C PHE A 62 -0.07 6.82 5.72
N ARG A 63 -1.22 6.15 5.83
CA ARG A 63 -2.17 6.40 6.92
C ARG A 63 -1.51 6.15 8.27
N LEU A 64 -0.85 5.01 8.43
CA LEU A 64 -0.22 4.61 9.69
C LEU A 64 0.94 5.52 10.09
N ARG A 65 1.75 5.95 9.12
CA ARG A 65 2.76 7.00 9.32
C ARG A 65 2.13 8.31 9.81
N GLY A 66 1.01 8.72 9.21
CA GLY A 66 0.30 9.94 9.60
C GLY A 66 -0.35 9.87 10.98
N THR A 67 -0.91 8.72 11.34
CA THR A 67 -1.64 8.55 12.61
C THR A 67 -0.72 8.24 13.79
N LEU A 68 0.34 7.45 13.59
CA LEU A 68 1.25 7.02 14.67
C LEU A 68 2.56 7.83 14.72
N GLY A 69 2.82 8.69 13.74
CA GLY A 69 4.05 9.50 13.68
C GLY A 69 5.32 8.68 13.42
N VAL A 70 5.19 7.42 12.99
CA VAL A 70 6.34 6.55 12.68
C VAL A 70 6.96 6.92 11.33
N ASN A 71 8.24 6.60 11.15
CA ASN A 71 8.89 6.79 9.86
C ASN A 71 8.34 5.77 8.81
N LEU A 72 8.63 6.00 7.52
CA LEU A 72 8.08 5.16 6.43
C LEU A 72 8.45 3.67 6.57
N THR A 73 9.67 3.37 6.98
CA THR A 73 10.16 2.01 7.15
C THR A 73 9.46 1.33 8.32
N GLY A 74 9.31 2.03 9.44
CA GLY A 74 8.54 1.55 10.59
C GLY A 74 7.08 1.33 10.23
N ALA A 75 6.46 2.23 9.46
CA ALA A 75 5.10 2.04 8.98
C ALA A 75 4.95 0.80 8.09
N ALA A 76 5.92 0.54 7.21
CA ALA A 76 5.93 -0.67 6.38
C ALA A 76 6.01 -1.93 7.25
N VAL A 77 6.97 -2.00 8.18
CA VAL A 77 7.11 -3.14 9.11
C VAL A 77 5.82 -3.38 9.90
N ILE A 78 5.17 -2.33 10.39
CA ILE A 78 3.91 -2.48 11.14
C ILE A 78 2.81 -3.04 10.25
N VAL A 79 2.69 -2.59 9.00
CA VAL A 79 1.71 -3.14 8.05
C VAL A 79 2.00 -4.62 7.77
N ASP A 80 3.26 -5.02 7.60
CA ASP A 80 3.65 -6.42 7.42
C ASP A 80 3.23 -7.28 8.62
N LEU A 81 3.40 -6.76 9.84
CA LEU A 81 3.00 -7.45 11.07
C LEU A 81 1.48 -7.59 11.17
N LEU A 82 0.73 -6.53 10.84
CA LEU A 82 -0.74 -6.56 10.84
C LEU A 82 -1.27 -7.61 9.84
N GLU A 83 -0.73 -7.64 8.62
CA GLU A 83 -1.12 -8.64 7.63
C GLU A 83 -0.78 -10.07 8.06
N ARG A 84 0.34 -10.26 8.78
CA ARG A 84 0.68 -11.55 9.35
C ARG A 84 -0.29 -11.95 10.45
N MET A 85 -0.72 -11.02 11.29
CA MET A 85 -1.73 -11.27 12.33
C MET A 85 -3.06 -11.65 11.70
N GLU A 86 -3.54 -10.90 10.70
CA GLU A 86 -4.77 -11.21 9.95
C GLU A 86 -4.72 -12.65 9.39
N LYS A 87 -3.60 -13.06 8.78
CA LYS A 87 -3.43 -14.43 8.27
C LYS A 87 -3.50 -15.49 9.37
N LEU A 88 -2.86 -15.25 10.51
CA LEU A 88 -2.86 -16.18 11.64
C LEU A 88 -4.26 -16.29 12.26
N GLU A 89 -4.99 -15.18 12.37
CA GLU A 89 -6.37 -15.15 12.85
C GLU A 89 -7.30 -15.93 11.90
N ASP A 90 -7.16 -15.73 10.59
CA ASP A 90 -7.89 -16.49 9.57
C ASP A 90 -7.63 -18.00 9.65
N GLU A 91 -6.36 -18.40 9.85
CA GLU A 91 -5.99 -19.81 10.03
C GLU A 91 -6.62 -20.42 11.29
N LEU A 92 -6.58 -19.68 12.40
CA LEU A 92 -7.22 -20.09 13.66
C LEU A 92 -8.74 -20.24 13.51
N GLU A 93 -9.41 -19.32 12.82
CA GLU A 93 -10.85 -19.41 12.56
C GLU A 93 -11.21 -20.62 11.69
N ARG A 94 -10.44 -20.88 10.62
CA ARG A 94 -10.64 -22.05 9.76
C ARG A 94 -10.49 -23.35 10.53
N LEU A 95 -9.48 -23.42 11.40
CA LEU A 95 -9.24 -24.59 12.24
C LEU A 95 -10.40 -24.80 13.22
N ARG A 96 -10.86 -23.75 13.90
CA ARG A 96 -12.02 -23.80 14.81
C ARG A 96 -13.29 -24.27 14.11
N ARG A 97 -13.54 -23.84 12.88
CA ARG A 97 -14.70 -24.29 12.08
C ARG A 97 -14.61 -25.73 11.61
N THR A 98 -13.42 -26.32 11.58
CA THR A 98 -13.22 -27.72 11.17
C THR A 98 -13.43 -28.70 12.33
N PHE A 99 -13.26 -28.22 13.58
CA PHE A 99 -13.42 -29.02 14.80
C PHE A 99 -14.78 -28.83 15.52
N LEU A 100 -15.68 -28.03 14.94
CA LEU A 100 -17.08 -27.86 15.35
C LEU A 100 -17.98 -28.54 14.31
#